data_AF-A0A510PQB6-F1
#
_entry.id   AF-A0A510PQB6-F1
#
_cell.length_a   1.000
_cell.length_b   1.000
_cell.length_c   1.000
_cell.angle_alpha   90.00
_cell.angle_beta   90.00
_cell.angle_gamma   90.00
#
_symmetry.space_group_name_H-M   'P 1'
#
loop_
_entity.id
_entity.type
_entity.pdbx_description
1 polymer ?
#
loop_
_entity_poly.entity_id
_entity_poly.type
_entity_poly.pdbx_seq_one_letter_code
_entity_poly.pdbx_strand_id
1 'polypeptide(L)' 'LRHFILVFCAYTFILWHKLTGGLQRRWANRPLNTFVEALEAFRTAMSFRFFEWLTENRDVFAAYKASLGFVWA' A
#
# COMPACT_ATOMS: atom_id res chain seq x y z
N LEU A 1 -5.36 10.78 -19.42
CA LEU A 1 -6.43 11.07 -18.43
C LEU A 1 -6.54 10.03 -17.32
N ARG A 2 -6.68 8.73 -17.62
CA ARG A 2 -6.80 7.64 -16.61
C ARG A 2 -5.69 7.64 -15.54
N HIS A 3 -4.43 7.79 -15.95
CA HIS A 3 -3.29 7.85 -15.01
C HIS A 3 -3.37 9.06 -14.06
N PHE A 4 -3.75 10.24 -14.57
CA PHE A 4 -3.91 11.44 -13.75
C PHE A 4 -5.01 11.29 -12.71
N ILE A 5 -6.16 10.69 -13.10
CA ILE A 5 -7.25 10.42 -12.17
C ILE A 5 -6.78 9.50 -11.04
N LEU A 6 -6.04 8.43 -11.36
CA LEU A 6 -5.51 7.51 -10.35
C LEU A 6 -4.53 8.20 -9.39
N VAL A 7 -3.63 9.03 -9.92
CA VAL A 7 -2.67 9.80 -9.10
C VAL A 7 -3.42 10.77 -8.19
N PHE A 8 -4.41 11.49 -8.72
CA PHE A 8 -5.22 12.43 -7.95
C PHE A 8 -6.04 11.73 -6.85
N CYS A 9 -6.66 10.59 -7.16
CA CYS A 9 -7.38 9.77 -6.20
C CYS A 9 -6.46 9.26 -5.09
N ALA A 10 -5.28 8.72 -5.42
CA ALA A 10 -4.32 8.24 -4.44
C ALA A 10 -3.81 9.37 -3.54
N TYR A 11 -3.46 10.52 -4.14
CA TYR A 11 -3.04 11.71 -3.40
C TYR A 11 -4.10 12.17 -2.40
N THR A 12 -5.34 12.34 -2.87
CA THR A 12 -6.47 12.80 -2.05
C THR A 12 -6.79 11.80 -0.94
N PHE A 13 -6.74 10.50 -1.23
CA PHE A 13 -6.96 9.44 -0.25
C PHE A 13 -5.93 9.47 0.87
N ILE A 14 -4.63 9.57 0.54
CA ILE A 14 -3.54 9.63 1.52
C ILE A 14 -3.66 10.90 2.36
N LEU A 15 -3.97 12.04 1.72
CA LEU A 15 -4.16 13.31 2.43
C LEU A 15 -5.35 13.26 3.40
N TRP A 16 -6.48 12.67 2.99
CA TRP A 16 -7.65 12.50 3.85
C TRP A 16 -7.32 11.62 5.06
N HIS A 17 -6.59 10.53 4.87
CA HIS A 17 -6.17 9.64 5.95
C HIS A 17 -5.16 10.28 6.91
N LYS A 18 -4.33 11.21 6.43
CA LYS A 18 -3.46 12.04 7.27
C LYS A 18 -4.31 12.95 8.17
N LEU A 19 -5.29 13.66 7.60
CA LEU A 19 -6.13 14.62 8.33
C LEU A 19 -7.06 13.95 9.35
N THR A 20 -7.54 12.74 9.05
CA THR A 20 -8.44 11.97 9.95
C THR A 20 -7.69 11.08 10.94
N GLY A 21 -6.35 11.03 10.85
CA GLY A 21 -5.50 10.16 11.67
C GLY A 21 -5.67 8.66 11.37
N GLY A 22 -6.30 8.30 10.26
CA GLY A 22 -6.57 6.90 9.91
C GLY A 22 -5.31 6.07 9.70
N LEU A 23 -4.24 6.68 9.19
CA LEU A 23 -2.92 6.02 9.08
C LEU A 23 -2.20 5.93 10.43
N GLN A 24 -2.24 7.02 11.21
CA GLN A 24 -1.52 7.10 12.48
C GLN A 24 -2.05 6.12 13.53
N ARG A 25 -3.35 5.77 13.52
CA ARG A 25 -3.90 4.82 14.50
C ARG A 25 -3.25 3.43 14.49
N ARG A 26 -2.73 2.97 13.35
CA ARG A 26 -2.23 1.58 13.19
C ARG A 26 -0.86 1.48 12.52
N TRP A 27 -0.47 2.47 11.73
CA TRP A 27 0.67 2.37 10.81
C TRP A 27 1.76 3.41 11.09
N ALA A 28 1.62 4.23 12.14
CA ALA A 28 2.67 5.14 12.59
C ALA A 28 2.55 5.46 14.08
N ASN A 29 3.68 5.37 14.80
CA ASN A 29 3.75 5.78 16.21
C ASN A 29 4.17 7.26 16.38
N ARG A 30 4.28 7.99 15.28
CA ARG A 30 4.66 9.42 15.22
C ARG A 30 3.60 10.23 14.49
N PRO A 31 3.48 11.55 14.76
CA PRO A 31 2.60 12.41 13.98
C PRO A 31 3.02 12.42 12.51
N LEU A 32 2.03 12.46 11.61
CA LEU A 32 2.21 12.53 10.17
C LEU A 32 1.98 13.97 9.71
N ASN A 33 2.99 14.83 9.88
CA ASN A 33 2.85 16.28 9.66
C ASN A 33 2.99 16.66 8.19
N THR A 34 3.72 15.86 7.42
CA THR A 34 3.96 16.07 5.98
C THR A 34 3.25 15.02 5.13
N PHE A 35 3.09 15.30 3.83
CA PHE A 35 2.58 14.29 2.90
C PHE A 35 3.54 13.11 2.77
N VAL A 36 4.86 13.35 2.79
CA VAL A 36 5.88 12.31 2.68
C VAL A 36 5.75 11.30 3.83
N GLU A 37 5.59 11.78 5.07
CA GLU A 37 5.37 10.90 6.22
C GLU A 37 4.07 10.10 6.09
N ALA A 38 3.00 10.72 5.58
CA ALA A 38 1.74 10.01 5.34
C ALA A 38 1.89 8.95 4.22
N LEU A 39 2.65 9.24 3.18
CA LEU A 39 2.96 8.31 2.11
C LEU A 39 3.80 7.13 2.62
N GLU A 40 4.78 7.37 3.50
CA GLU A 40 5.55 6.32 4.17
C GLU A 40 4.65 5.42 5.02
N ALA A 41 3.78 5.99 5.85
CA ALA A 41 2.82 5.23 6.66
C ALA A 41 1.87 4.41 5.78
N PHE A 42 1.39 4.98 4.67
CA PHE A 42 0.56 4.27 3.70
C PHE A 42 1.32 3.12 3.04
N ARG A 43 2.58 3.32 2.64
CA ARG A 43 3.43 2.26 2.07
C ARG A 43 3.61 1.10 3.06
N THR A 44 3.86 1.40 4.33
CA THR A 44 3.95 0.39 5.39
C THR A 44 2.65 -0.41 5.51
N ALA A 45 1.50 0.27 5.50
CA ALA A 45 0.20 -0.39 5.54
C ALA A 45 -0.02 -1.33 4.35
N MET A 46 0.33 -0.87 3.13
CA MET A 46 0.22 -1.67 1.91
C MET A 46 1.15 -2.89 1.96
N SER A 47 2.40 -2.73 2.40
CA SER A 47 3.35 -3.84 2.53
C SER A 47 2.88 -4.89 3.53
N PHE A 48 2.37 -4.46 4.69
CA PHE A 48 1.88 -5.40 5.71
C PHE A 48 0.67 -6.19 5.20
N ARG A 49 -0.31 -5.51 4.60
CA ARG A 49 -1.50 -6.16 4.02
C ARG A 49 -1.13 -7.10 2.87
N PHE A 50 -0.16 -6.71 2.03
CA PHE A 50 0.33 -7.56 0.96
C PHE A 50 1.00 -8.82 1.52
N PHE A 51 1.81 -8.68 2.57
CA PHE A 51 2.47 -9.82 3.22
C PHE A 51 1.47 -10.80 3.85
N GLU A 52 0.46 -10.27 4.55
CA GLU A 52 -0.64 -11.06 5.10
C GLU A 52 -1.37 -11.83 4.00
N TRP A 53 -1.80 -11.13 2.94
CA TRP A 53 -2.44 -11.76 1.79
C TRP A 53 -1.54 -12.81 1.11
N LEU A 54 -0.25 -12.52 0.94
CA LEU A 54 0.71 -13.42 0.30
C LEU A 54 0.90 -14.71 1.10
N THR A 55 0.82 -14.63 2.43
CA THR A 55 0.92 -15.80 3.30
C THR A 55 -0.24 -16.78 3.05
N GLU A 56 -1.43 -16.26 2.77
CA GLU A 56 -2.63 -17.06 2.50
C GLU A 56 -2.78 -17.49 1.03
N ASN A 57 -2.17 -16.77 0.09
CA ASN A 57 -2.39 -16.93 -1.36
C ASN A 57 -1.08 -17.20 -2.13
N ARG A 58 -0.16 -17.92 -1.49
CA ARG A 58 1.20 -18.16 -2.02
C ARG A 58 1.19 -18.91 -3.34
N ASP A 59 0.30 -19.88 -3.48
CA ASP A 59 0.08 -20.68 -4.68
C ASP A 59 -0.45 -19.83 -5.83
N VAL A 60 -1.45 -18.98 -5.58
CA VAL A 60 -1.99 -18.04 -6.57
C VAL A 60 -0.91 -17.06 -7.03
N PHE A 61 -0.13 -16.54 -6.08
CA PHE A 61 0.99 -15.65 -6.39
C PHE A 61 2.08 -16.35 -7.21
N ALA A 62 2.45 -17.57 -6.85
CA ALA A 62 3.44 -18.37 -7.57
C ALA A 62 2.95 -18.71 -9.00
N ALA A 63 1.68 -19.11 -9.16
CA ALA A 63 1.09 -19.38 -10.47
C ALA A 63 1.08 -18.12 -11.36
N TYR A 64 0.74 -16.97 -10.79
CA TYR A 64 0.82 -15.70 -11.51
C TYR A 64 2.26 -15.37 -11.94
N LYS A 65 3.25 -15.53 -11.05
CA LYS A 65 4.66 -15.33 -11.40
C LYS A 65 5.14 -16.30 -12.48
N ALA A 66 4.73 -17.56 -12.42
CA ALA A 66 5.03 -18.55 -13.45
C ALA A 66 4.44 -18.17 -14.82
N SER A 67 3.21 -17.64 -14.86
CA SER A 67 2.60 -17.14 -16.10
C SER A 67 3.35 -15.97 -16.75
N LEU A 68 4.15 -15.24 -15.96
CA LEU A 68 5.02 -14.16 -16.43
C LEU A 68 6.45 -14.66 -16.77
N GLY A 69 6.69 -15.97 -16.70
CA GLY A 69 7.99 -16.59 -16.99
C GLY A 69 8.97 -16.58 -15.82
N PHE A 70 8.53 -16.22 -14.61
CA PHE A 70 9.39 -16.23 -13.43
C PHE A 70 9.17 -17.49 -12.59
N VAL A 71 10.26 -18.19 -12.26
CA VAL A 71 10.24 -19.31 -11.34
C VAL A 71 10.60 -18.81 -9.94
N TRP A 72 9.74 -19.11 -8.97
CA TRP A 72 10.02 -18.91 -7.56
C TRP A 72 10.39 -20.26 -6.95
N ALA A 73 11.67 -20.41 -6.57
CA ALA A 73 12.22 -21.59 -5.90
C ALA A 73 12.12 -21.45 -4.37
#